data_AF-A0A7X3VF51-F1
#
_entry.id   AF-A0A7X3VF51-F1
#
_cell.length_a   1.000
_cell.length_b   1.000
_cell.length_c   1.000
_cell.angle_alpha   90.00
_cell.angle_beta   90.00
_cell.angle_gamma   90.00
#
_symmetry.space_group_name_H-M   'P 1'
#
loop_
_entity.id
_entity.type
_entity.pdbx_description
1 polymer ?
#
loop_
_entity_poly.entity_id
_entity_poly.type
_entity_poly.pdbx_seq_one_letter_code
_entity_poly.pdbx_strand_id
1 'polypeptide(L)'
;MTSGATGMNQMHTHERISHRTQPQAFRIATGRLHPDADDGLATIPFMQQPPWLLGFFLFAISTTPLSGADSETTVGIALFPPNVMEGGAGQDSYIGFDIELWEEVRRAAEIESKYKLLPFEQLLKAVKEGEVDAAIAGITINGSREREMDFSHPYMRSGLRILAGVSNEESSLFRLLRGVTESGIVKPLGYLLGFMLICSHILFFAERGSKSISRGYFPGIFEAAWC
;
A
#
# COMPACT_ATOMS: atom_id res chain seq x y z
N MET A 1 60.47 6.49 -15.57
CA MET A 1 60.89 7.78 -14.99
C MET A 1 60.06 8.84 -15.73
N THR A 2 59.22 9.67 -15.13
CA THR A 2 58.94 10.04 -13.71
C THR A 2 57.41 9.99 -13.46
N SER A 3 56.91 9.63 -12.26
CA SER A 3 56.45 10.56 -11.19
C SER A 3 55.75 11.84 -11.71
N GLY A 4 54.56 12.25 -11.26
CA GLY A 4 53.69 11.78 -10.16
C GLY A 4 53.06 12.97 -9.40
N ALA A 5 51.90 12.76 -8.76
CA ALA A 5 51.21 13.62 -7.77
C ALA A 5 50.21 14.71 -8.22
N THR A 6 49.32 15.04 -7.27
CA THR A 6 48.27 16.10 -7.23
C THR A 6 46.92 15.77 -7.90
N GLY A 7 45.75 15.85 -7.23
CA GLY A 7 45.50 16.06 -5.80
C GLY A 7 44.29 16.96 -5.49
N MET A 8 43.13 16.33 -5.23
CA MET A 8 42.04 16.76 -4.32
C MET A 8 41.23 18.06 -4.55
N ASN A 9 39.99 17.96 -4.04
CA ASN A 9 39.06 19.02 -3.59
C ASN A 9 38.20 19.77 -4.62
N GLN A 10 36.87 19.54 -4.63
CA GLN A 10 35.82 20.17 -3.76
C GLN A 10 35.39 21.54 -4.34
N MET A 11 34.13 22.00 -4.36
CA MET A 11 32.82 21.49 -3.92
C MET A 11 31.71 22.32 -4.63
N HIS A 12 30.42 22.00 -4.39
CA HIS A 12 29.26 22.89 -4.62
C HIS A 12 28.85 23.19 -6.07
N THR A 13 27.56 23.29 -6.44
CA THR A 13 26.28 22.93 -5.78
C THR A 13 25.24 22.87 -6.91
N HIS A 14 24.33 21.89 -6.91
CA HIS A 14 22.88 22.13 -7.09
C HIS A 14 22.10 20.80 -6.98
N GLU A 15 21.67 20.54 -5.75
CA GLU A 15 20.70 19.52 -5.37
C GLU A 15 19.26 20.04 -5.62
N ARG A 16 18.28 19.12 -5.54
CA ARG A 16 16.86 19.21 -5.96
C ARG A 16 16.72 19.05 -7.49
N ILE A 17 15.86 18.18 -8.02
CA ILE A 17 14.66 17.56 -7.43
C ILE A 17 14.67 16.05 -7.72
N SER A 18 14.87 15.20 -6.70
CA SER A 18 14.50 13.79 -6.79
C SER A 18 13.07 13.62 -6.31
N HIS A 19 12.22 13.03 -7.15
CA HIS A 19 10.84 12.74 -6.79
C HIS A 19 10.80 11.68 -5.69
N ARG A 20 10.19 12.02 -4.54
CA ARG A 20 9.89 11.04 -3.49
C ARG A 20 8.79 10.08 -3.95
N THR A 21 9.19 8.92 -4.44
CA THR A 21 8.34 7.71 -4.50
C THR A 21 9.00 6.62 -3.66
N GLN A 22 8.85 6.71 -2.34
CA GLN A 22 9.20 5.61 -1.45
C GLN A 22 8.22 4.44 -1.68
N PRO A 23 8.70 3.21 -1.95
CA PRO A 23 7.85 2.02 -1.87
C PRO A 23 7.52 1.75 -0.40
N GLN A 24 6.23 1.68 -0.05
CA GLN A 24 5.79 1.33 1.30
C GLN A 24 6.05 -0.16 1.55
N ALA A 25 6.68 -0.48 2.69
CA ALA A 25 7.23 -1.79 2.99
C ALA A 25 7.10 -2.16 4.48
N PHE A 26 6.02 -2.89 4.78
CA PHE A 26 5.78 -3.74 5.95
C PHE A 26 7.08 -4.57 6.27
N ARG A 27 7.61 -4.62 7.53
CA ARG A 27 8.62 -5.59 8.08
C ARG A 27 8.33 -5.94 9.58
N ILE A 28 8.33 -7.20 10.08
CA ILE A 28 7.69 -7.73 11.35
C ILE A 28 7.80 -6.91 12.67
N ALA A 29 6.66 -6.64 13.35
CA ALA A 29 6.56 -5.99 14.69
C ALA A 29 7.30 -6.77 15.75
N THR A 30 8.33 -6.16 16.34
CA THR A 30 9.04 -6.77 17.46
C THR A 30 9.38 -5.71 18.50
N GLY A 31 8.87 -5.89 19.72
CA GLY A 31 9.07 -4.97 20.83
C GLY A 31 10.56 -4.77 21.13
N ARG A 32 11.09 -3.59 20.80
CA ARG A 32 12.52 -3.30 20.96
C ARG A 32 12.82 -2.76 22.35
N LEU A 33 13.50 -3.56 23.17
CA LEU A 33 14.26 -3.03 24.30
C LEU A 33 15.36 -2.10 23.75
N HIS A 34 15.23 -0.80 24.01
CA HIS A 34 16.27 0.19 23.74
C HIS A 34 17.06 0.41 25.04
N PRO A 35 18.32 -0.04 25.12
CA PRO A 35 19.21 0.38 26.18
C PRO A 35 19.84 1.71 25.77
N ASP A 36 19.15 2.82 26.06
CA ASP A 36 19.85 4.08 26.31
C ASP A 36 20.59 3.92 27.64
N ALA A 37 21.89 3.62 27.57
CA ALA A 37 22.73 3.32 28.72
C ALA A 37 24.11 3.98 28.57
N ASP A 38 24.09 5.25 28.17
CA ASP A 38 25.26 6.11 27.97
C ASP A 38 25.76 6.72 29.30
N ASP A 39 25.23 6.26 30.43
CA ASP A 39 25.50 6.76 31.77
C ASP A 39 26.72 6.09 32.41
N GLY A 40 27.90 6.67 32.17
CA GLY A 40 28.96 6.67 33.18
C GLY A 40 29.74 5.38 33.40
N LEU A 41 29.97 4.57 32.37
CA LEU A 41 30.95 3.46 32.41
C LEU A 41 32.38 3.98 32.60
N ALA A 42 32.73 4.25 33.87
CA ALA A 42 34.09 4.52 34.30
C ALA A 42 35.00 3.36 33.86
N THR A 43 36.05 3.70 33.12
CA THR A 43 37.03 2.73 32.58
C THR A 43 37.72 1.98 33.72
N ILE A 44 37.25 0.77 34.03
CA ILE A 44 37.83 -0.07 35.07
C ILE A 44 39.22 -0.52 34.60
N PRO A 45 40.31 -0.22 35.32
CA PRO A 45 41.65 -0.61 34.90
C PRO A 45 41.82 -2.14 35.01
N PHE A 46 41.80 -2.81 33.86
CA PHE A 46 41.88 -4.27 33.68
C PHE A 46 43.16 -4.92 34.28
N MET A 47 44.16 -4.12 34.65
CA MET A 47 45.54 -4.56 34.90
C MET A 47 45.88 -4.87 36.38
N GLN A 48 44.89 -4.88 37.29
CA GLN A 48 45.09 -5.06 38.74
C GLN A 48 44.18 -6.15 39.36
N GLN A 49 43.71 -7.12 38.57
CA GLN A 49 42.82 -8.17 39.08
C GLN A 49 43.61 -9.44 39.46
N PRO A 50 43.49 -9.93 40.72
CA PRO A 50 44.23 -11.11 41.15
C PRO A 50 43.72 -12.38 40.43
N PRO A 51 44.61 -13.38 40.18
CA PRO A 51 44.36 -14.47 39.23
C PRO A 51 43.22 -15.43 39.61
N TRP A 52 42.68 -15.34 40.83
CA TRP A 52 41.51 -16.12 41.26
C TRP A 52 40.17 -15.61 40.73
N LEU A 53 40.06 -14.32 40.35
CA LEU A 53 38.83 -13.76 39.79
C LEU A 53 38.50 -14.32 38.40
N LEU A 54 39.51 -14.65 37.59
CA LEU A 54 39.32 -15.21 36.25
C LEU A 54 38.67 -16.61 36.31
N GLY A 55 39.00 -17.41 37.32
CA GLY A 55 38.37 -18.71 37.56
C GLY A 55 36.89 -18.59 37.96
N PHE A 56 36.56 -17.58 38.77
CA PHE A 56 35.17 -17.32 39.17
C PHE A 56 34.32 -16.85 37.98
N PHE A 57 34.89 -16.02 37.09
CA PHE A 57 34.21 -15.52 35.90
C PHE A 57 33.96 -16.61 34.84
N LEU A 58 34.90 -17.55 34.66
CA LEU A 58 34.71 -18.71 33.76
C LEU A 58 33.73 -19.75 34.33
N PHE A 59 33.66 -19.92 35.65
CA PHE A 59 32.67 -20.79 36.27
C PHE A 59 31.24 -20.23 36.15
N ALA A 60 31.08 -18.90 36.26
CA ALA A 60 29.79 -18.21 36.10
C ALA A 60 29.18 -18.36 34.69
N ILE A 61 30.00 -18.44 33.64
CA ILE A 61 29.54 -18.65 32.26
C ILE A 61 29.10 -20.10 32.01
N SER A 62 29.56 -21.06 32.83
CA SER A 62 29.33 -22.49 32.63
C SER A 62 28.00 -23.00 33.20
N THR A 63 27.22 -22.17 33.88
CA THR A 63 26.07 -22.60 34.71
C THR A 63 24.80 -21.76 34.56
N THR A 64 24.76 -20.77 33.67
CA THR A 64 23.48 -20.22 33.20
C THR A 64 22.81 -21.28 32.32
N PRO A 65 21.71 -21.94 32.74
CA PRO A 65 20.94 -22.74 31.80
C PRO A 65 20.48 -21.81 30.68
N LEU A 66 20.61 -22.25 29.43
CA LEU A 66 19.96 -21.61 28.31
C LEU A 66 18.46 -21.86 28.48
N SER A 67 17.81 -21.04 29.31
CA SER A 67 16.37 -21.11 29.56
C SER A 67 15.65 -20.59 28.32
N GLY A 68 15.58 -21.45 27.30
CA GLY A 68 14.57 -21.35 26.26
C GLY A 68 13.22 -21.41 26.96
N ALA A 69 12.66 -20.24 27.25
CA ALA A 69 11.31 -20.13 27.73
C ALA A 69 10.43 -20.59 26.57
N ASP A 70 9.81 -21.75 26.75
CA ASP A 70 8.88 -22.37 25.81
C ASP A 70 7.54 -21.62 25.86
N SER A 71 7.60 -20.33 25.55
CA SER A 71 6.47 -19.41 25.58
C SER A 71 5.68 -19.58 24.28
N GLU A 72 4.64 -20.42 24.36
CA GLU A 72 3.63 -20.61 23.32
C GLU A 72 3.18 -19.26 22.74
N THR A 73 3.53 -19.02 21.47
CA THR A 73 3.35 -17.73 20.81
C THR A 73 1.86 -17.47 20.60
N THR A 74 1.34 -16.36 21.14
CA THR A 74 -0.08 -16.02 21.03
C THR A 74 -0.30 -15.13 19.81
N VAL A 75 -1.04 -15.64 18.83
CA VAL A 75 -1.30 -14.96 17.56
C VAL A 75 -2.71 -14.39 17.58
N GLY A 76 -2.81 -13.06 17.56
CA GLY A 76 -4.09 -12.37 17.41
C GLY A 76 -4.67 -12.57 16.01
N ILE A 77 -5.96 -12.90 15.94
CA ILE A 77 -6.70 -13.00 14.68
C ILE A 77 -8.00 -12.17 14.76
N ALA A 78 -8.51 -11.74 13.61
CA ALA A 78 -9.83 -11.14 13.48
C ALA A 78 -10.51 -11.67 12.22
N LEU A 79 -11.82 -11.97 12.29
CA LEU A 79 -12.57 -12.52 11.16
C LEU A 79 -12.63 -11.54 10.00
N PHE A 80 -12.06 -11.92 8.86
CA PHE A 80 -12.00 -11.10 7.65
C PHE A 80 -11.95 -12.00 6.40
N PRO A 81 -13.11 -12.46 5.88
CA PRO A 81 -13.17 -13.34 4.72
C PRO A 81 -12.55 -12.69 3.46
N PRO A 82 -11.78 -13.43 2.63
CA PRO A 82 -11.46 -14.86 2.72
C PRO A 82 -10.15 -15.17 3.49
N ASN A 83 -9.56 -14.18 4.16
CA ASN A 83 -8.24 -14.32 4.79
C ASN A 83 -8.33 -15.07 6.13
N VAL A 84 -9.32 -14.75 6.96
CA VAL A 84 -9.61 -15.44 8.22
C VAL A 84 -11.12 -15.67 8.33
N MET A 85 -11.52 -16.91 8.54
CA MET A 85 -12.90 -17.38 8.63
C MET A 85 -13.03 -18.46 9.71
N GLU A 86 -14.21 -18.61 10.30
CA GLU A 86 -14.55 -19.81 11.07
C GLU A 86 -14.88 -20.95 10.08
N GLY A 87 -14.42 -22.18 10.35
CA GLY A 87 -14.78 -23.29 9.46
C GLY A 87 -14.04 -24.62 9.57
N GLY A 88 -13.13 -24.81 10.52
CA GLY A 88 -12.52 -26.12 10.78
C GLY A 88 -13.01 -26.77 12.09
N ALA A 89 -12.32 -27.81 12.55
CA ALA A 89 -12.75 -28.65 13.67
C ALA A 89 -11.62 -28.88 14.67
N GLY A 90 -11.92 -28.71 15.97
CA GLY A 90 -10.92 -28.86 17.03
C GLY A 90 -9.97 -27.66 17.12
N GLN A 91 -8.66 -27.92 17.18
CA GLN A 91 -7.64 -26.86 17.27
C GLN A 91 -7.64 -25.94 16.03
N ASP A 92 -7.98 -26.49 14.87
CA ASP A 92 -8.09 -25.76 13.60
C ASP A 92 -9.45 -25.06 13.45
N SER A 93 -9.92 -24.34 14.48
CA SER A 93 -11.24 -23.68 14.45
C SER A 93 -11.37 -22.61 13.35
N TYR A 94 -10.24 -22.09 12.88
CA TYR A 94 -10.15 -21.03 11.87
C TYR A 94 -9.50 -21.55 10.58
N ILE A 95 -9.97 -21.03 9.46
CA ILE A 95 -9.49 -21.35 8.10
C ILE A 95 -9.33 -20.06 7.29
N GLY A 96 -8.64 -20.16 6.15
CA GLY A 96 -8.46 -19.05 5.22
C GLY A 96 -6.98 -18.73 4.97
N PHE A 97 -6.75 -17.84 4.02
CA PHE A 97 -5.42 -17.59 3.46
C PHE A 97 -4.36 -17.16 4.49
N ASP A 98 -4.73 -16.31 5.46
CA ASP A 98 -3.78 -15.84 6.48
C ASP A 98 -3.44 -16.95 7.49
N ILE A 99 -4.41 -17.84 7.78
CA ILE A 99 -4.22 -18.99 8.69
C ILE A 99 -3.30 -20.03 8.04
N GLU A 100 -3.56 -20.41 6.78
CA GLU A 100 -2.72 -21.33 6.02
C GLU A 100 -1.28 -20.79 5.88
N LEU A 101 -1.13 -19.49 5.62
CA LEU A 101 0.18 -18.83 5.57
C LEU A 101 0.90 -18.89 6.92
N TRP A 102 0.20 -18.69 8.04
CA TRP A 102 0.80 -18.77 9.35
C TRP A 102 1.22 -20.19 9.72
N GLU A 103 0.42 -21.23 9.43
CA GLU A 103 0.82 -22.62 9.71
C GLU A 103 2.09 -23.04 8.95
N GLU A 104 2.27 -22.59 7.71
CA GLU A 104 3.53 -22.84 6.98
C GLU A 104 4.72 -22.06 7.57
N VAL A 105 4.53 -20.82 8.01
CA VAL A 105 5.56 -20.04 8.74
C VAL A 105 5.92 -20.73 10.05
N ARG A 106 4.91 -21.15 10.81
CA ARG A 106 5.04 -21.84 12.10
C ARG A 106 5.81 -23.14 11.97
N ARG A 107 5.46 -23.96 10.96
CA ARG A 107 6.17 -25.21 10.64
C ARG A 107 7.61 -24.97 10.20
N ALA A 108 7.87 -23.92 9.41
CA ALA A 108 9.21 -23.58 8.95
C ALA A 108 10.11 -22.98 10.04
N ALA A 109 9.52 -22.38 11.07
CA ALA A 109 10.24 -21.76 12.19
C ALA A 109 10.32 -22.64 13.46
N GLU A 110 9.66 -23.82 13.45
CA GLU A 110 9.55 -24.73 14.61
C GLU A 110 8.97 -24.07 15.87
N ILE A 111 7.95 -23.22 15.68
CA ILE A 111 7.29 -22.47 16.77
C ILE A 111 5.97 -23.16 17.17
N GLU A 112 5.68 -23.25 18.46
CA GLU A 112 4.31 -23.55 18.93
C GLU A 112 3.51 -22.26 19.14
N SER A 113 2.30 -22.20 18.59
CA SER A 113 1.47 -21.01 18.63
C SER A 113 -0.03 -21.30 18.74
N LYS A 114 -0.75 -20.43 19.44
CA LYS A 114 -2.21 -20.48 19.59
C LYS A 114 -2.87 -19.23 19.01
N TYR A 115 -4.08 -19.40 18.46
CA TYR A 115 -4.89 -18.28 17.99
C TYR A 115 -5.73 -17.66 19.09
N LYS A 116 -5.77 -16.32 19.12
CA LYS A 116 -6.65 -15.53 19.98
C LYS A 116 -7.52 -14.63 19.13
N LEU A 117 -8.81 -14.93 19.07
CA LEU A 117 -9.78 -14.11 18.33
C LEU A 117 -10.04 -12.79 19.07
N LEU A 118 -9.89 -11.68 18.34
CA LEU A 118 -10.10 -10.32 18.81
C LEU A 118 -10.90 -9.51 17.77
N PRO A 119 -11.65 -8.47 18.19
CA PRO A 119 -12.14 -7.44 17.27
C PRO A 119 -10.97 -6.76 16.56
N PHE A 120 -11.13 -6.43 15.27
CA PHE A 120 -10.05 -5.87 14.45
C PHE A 120 -9.51 -4.53 15.00
N GLU A 121 -10.37 -3.73 15.64
CA GLU A 121 -10.02 -2.48 16.30
C GLU A 121 -9.11 -2.69 17.52
N GLN A 122 -9.24 -3.83 18.20
CA GLN A 122 -8.46 -4.19 19.38
C GLN A 122 -7.19 -4.95 19.01
N LEU A 123 -7.18 -5.69 17.90
CA LEU A 123 -6.08 -6.52 17.44
C LEU A 123 -4.71 -5.80 17.43
N LEU A 124 -4.65 -4.60 16.85
CA LEU A 124 -3.40 -3.82 16.79
C LEU A 124 -3.00 -3.22 18.15
N LYS A 125 -3.98 -2.99 19.03
CA LYS A 125 -3.73 -2.54 20.40
C LYS A 125 -3.15 -3.69 21.25
N ALA A 126 -3.69 -4.89 21.11
CA ALA A 126 -3.21 -6.09 21.78
C ALA A 126 -1.75 -6.41 21.42
N VAL A 127 -1.35 -6.27 20.14
CA VAL A 127 0.07 -6.37 19.72
C VAL A 127 0.92 -5.30 20.42
N LYS A 128 0.47 -4.04 20.39
CA LYS A 128 1.20 -2.90 20.97
C LYS A 128 1.35 -3.00 22.50
N GLU A 129 0.40 -3.63 23.18
CA GLU A 129 0.39 -3.82 24.64
C GLU A 129 1.04 -5.16 25.06
N GLY A 130 1.49 -6.00 24.12
CA GLY A 130 2.10 -7.30 24.41
C GLY A 130 1.11 -8.35 24.90
N GLU A 131 -0.20 -8.17 24.63
CA GLU A 131 -1.25 -9.15 24.93
C GLU A 131 -1.28 -10.30 23.89
N VAL A 132 -0.76 -10.05 22.68
CA VAL A 132 -0.47 -11.02 21.64
C VAL A 132 0.88 -10.69 21.01
N ASP A 133 1.63 -11.71 20.62
CA ASP A 133 2.99 -11.58 20.09
C ASP A 133 3.01 -11.19 18.59
N ALA A 134 1.98 -11.62 17.85
CA ALA A 134 1.79 -11.34 16.44
C ALA A 134 0.31 -11.15 16.10
N ALA A 135 0.00 -10.60 14.92
CA ALA A 135 -1.36 -10.47 14.42
C ALA A 135 -1.49 -10.75 12.92
N ILE A 136 -2.51 -11.51 12.54
CA ILE A 136 -2.86 -11.86 11.14
C ILE A 136 -4.37 -11.65 10.92
N ALA A 137 -4.75 -10.79 9.97
CA ALA A 137 -6.15 -10.40 9.69
C ALA A 137 -6.30 -9.49 8.44
N GLY A 138 -5.51 -9.68 7.38
CA GLY A 138 -5.51 -8.81 6.20
C GLY A 138 -5.10 -7.35 6.51
N ILE A 139 -4.17 -7.17 7.46
CA ILE A 139 -3.86 -5.86 8.04
C ILE A 139 -3.17 -4.96 7.01
N THR A 140 -3.75 -3.77 6.76
CA THR A 140 -3.17 -2.80 5.83
C THR A 140 -1.99 -2.03 6.44
N ILE A 141 -0.86 -2.13 5.74
CA ILE A 141 0.37 -1.31 5.83
C ILE A 141 0.02 0.18 5.84
N ASN A 142 0.48 0.95 6.84
CA ASN A 142 0.50 2.41 6.72
C ASN A 142 1.58 3.06 7.60
N GLY A 143 2.09 4.21 7.16
CA GLY A 143 3.17 4.94 7.82
C GLY A 143 2.82 5.55 9.18
N SER A 144 1.55 5.53 9.61
CA SER A 144 1.19 5.83 11.01
C SER A 144 1.45 4.64 11.91
N ARG A 145 0.99 3.44 11.51
CA ARG A 145 1.18 2.20 12.27
C ARG A 145 2.65 1.79 12.30
N GLU A 146 3.38 1.91 11.18
CA GLU A 146 4.83 1.63 11.09
C GLU A 146 5.71 2.43 12.06
N ARG A 147 5.18 3.50 12.70
CA ARG A 147 5.88 4.25 13.77
C ARG A 147 5.62 3.72 15.18
N GLU A 148 4.59 2.90 15.35
CA GLU A 148 4.10 2.39 16.63
C GLU A 148 4.27 0.87 16.76
N MET A 149 4.39 0.17 15.63
CA MET A 149 4.62 -1.27 15.49
C MET A 149 5.23 -1.52 14.11
N ASP A 150 6.07 -2.54 13.96
CA ASP A 150 6.44 -3.06 12.65
C ASP A 150 5.40 -4.15 12.16
N PHE A 151 5.53 -4.89 11.03
CA PHE A 151 4.59 -5.95 10.53
C PHE A 151 5.17 -6.82 9.37
N SER A 152 4.91 -8.13 9.17
CA SER A 152 5.59 -8.99 8.15
C SER A 152 5.87 -8.40 6.73
N HIS A 153 6.96 -8.77 6.02
CA HIS A 153 7.19 -8.35 4.61
C HIS A 153 5.91 -8.56 3.77
N PRO A 154 5.51 -7.63 2.88
CA PRO A 154 4.17 -7.63 2.30
C PRO A 154 3.95 -8.85 1.39
N TYR A 155 3.19 -9.82 1.89
CA TYR A 155 2.90 -11.09 1.23
C TYR A 155 1.76 -10.99 0.19
N MET A 156 0.88 -9.98 0.32
CA MET A 156 -0.20 -9.70 -0.63
C MET A 156 -0.18 -8.23 -1.06
N ARG A 157 -0.45 -7.97 -2.34
CA ARG A 157 -0.62 -6.61 -2.90
C ARG A 157 -2.07 -6.39 -3.32
N SER A 158 -2.80 -5.63 -2.52
CA SER A 158 -4.17 -5.18 -2.84
C SER A 158 -4.17 -3.76 -3.41
N GLY A 159 -5.29 -3.35 -3.99
CA GLY A 159 -5.49 -2.00 -4.53
C GLY A 159 -6.98 -1.73 -4.72
N LEU A 160 -7.37 -0.46 -4.75
CA LEU A 160 -8.77 -0.07 -4.89
C LEU A 160 -9.33 -0.55 -6.24
N ARG A 161 -10.46 -1.27 -6.19
CA ARG A 161 -11.21 -1.73 -7.36
C ARG A 161 -12.70 -1.47 -7.14
N ILE A 162 -13.41 -1.16 -8.23
CA ILE A 162 -14.86 -0.97 -8.20
C ILE A 162 -15.51 -2.27 -8.71
N LEU A 163 -16.34 -2.89 -7.88
CA LEU A 163 -17.19 -4.00 -8.29
C LEU A 163 -18.52 -3.44 -8.80
N ALA A 164 -18.89 -3.80 -10.03
CA ALA A 164 -20.17 -3.45 -10.64
C ALA A 164 -20.87 -4.71 -11.13
N GLY A 165 -22.20 -4.75 -11.02
CA GLY A 165 -22.99 -5.87 -11.52
C GLY A 165 -22.88 -5.98 -13.04
N VAL A 166 -22.53 -7.17 -13.54
CA VAL A 166 -22.47 -7.46 -14.97
C VAL A 166 -23.89 -7.66 -15.51
N SER A 167 -24.49 -6.58 -15.99
CA SER A 167 -25.80 -6.62 -16.65
C SER A 167 -25.66 -7.16 -18.08
N ASN A 168 -26.02 -8.42 -18.31
CA ASN A 168 -26.06 -9.05 -19.63
C ASN A 168 -27.32 -8.64 -20.42
N GLU A 169 -27.41 -7.37 -20.81
CA GLU A 169 -28.39 -6.90 -21.81
C GLU A 169 -27.68 -6.29 -23.03
N GLU A 170 -28.22 -6.60 -24.21
CA GLU A 170 -27.55 -6.37 -25.49
C GLU A 170 -27.43 -4.90 -25.93
N SER A 171 -26.50 -4.66 -26.85
CA SER A 171 -26.19 -3.37 -27.49
C SER A 171 -25.61 -2.30 -26.56
N SER A 172 -24.32 -2.45 -26.24
CA SER A 172 -23.50 -1.46 -25.52
C SER A 172 -23.65 -0.02 -26.06
N LEU A 173 -23.89 0.13 -27.37
CA LEU A 173 -24.08 1.43 -28.02
C LEU A 173 -25.32 2.19 -27.52
N PHE A 174 -26.44 1.51 -27.27
CA PHE A 174 -27.68 2.17 -26.81
C PHE A 174 -27.53 2.68 -25.37
N ARG A 175 -26.80 1.95 -24.51
CA ARG A 175 -26.45 2.40 -23.16
C ARG A 175 -25.52 3.62 -23.17
N LEU A 176 -24.56 3.68 -24.09
CA LEU A 176 -23.71 4.87 -24.26
C LEU A 176 -24.53 6.07 -24.74
N LEU A 177 -25.41 5.90 -25.74
CA LEU A 177 -26.31 6.95 -26.21
C LEU A 177 -27.20 7.50 -25.07
N ARG A 178 -27.79 6.61 -24.28
CA ARG A 178 -28.63 6.97 -23.13
C ARG A 178 -27.83 7.67 -22.03
N GLY A 179 -26.62 7.18 -21.72
CA GLY A 179 -25.73 7.83 -20.75
C GLY A 179 -25.34 9.25 -21.17
N VAL A 180 -24.99 9.47 -22.44
CA VAL A 180 -24.73 10.82 -22.99
C VAL A 180 -26.00 11.69 -22.94
N THR A 181 -27.18 11.09 -23.16
CA THR A 181 -28.47 11.78 -23.09
C THR A 181 -28.79 12.27 -21.67
N GLU A 182 -28.54 11.44 -20.66
CA GLU A 182 -28.82 11.73 -19.24
C GLU A 182 -27.73 12.60 -18.59
N SER A 183 -26.48 12.58 -19.08
CA SER A 183 -25.32 13.33 -18.55
C SER A 183 -25.40 14.87 -18.72
N GLY A 184 -26.56 15.44 -19.08
CA GLY A 184 -26.77 16.89 -19.21
C GLY A 184 -26.12 17.56 -20.43
N ILE A 185 -25.31 16.83 -21.21
CA ILE A 185 -24.54 17.32 -22.36
C ILE A 185 -25.44 17.73 -23.54
N VAL A 186 -26.62 17.13 -23.67
CA VAL A 186 -27.56 17.37 -24.78
C VAL A 186 -27.96 18.84 -24.91
N LYS A 187 -28.13 19.55 -23.79
CA LYS A 187 -28.54 20.97 -23.79
C LYS A 187 -27.47 21.89 -24.38
N PRO A 188 -26.23 21.96 -23.85
CA PRO A 188 -25.17 22.77 -24.45
C PRO A 188 -24.80 22.35 -25.88
N LEU A 189 -24.80 21.04 -26.17
CA LEU A 189 -24.54 20.54 -27.53
C LEU A 189 -25.65 20.98 -28.50
N GLY A 190 -26.91 20.95 -28.07
CA GLY A 190 -28.05 21.46 -28.84
C GLY A 190 -28.00 22.96 -29.09
N TYR A 191 -27.58 23.76 -28.10
CA TYR A 191 -27.37 25.21 -28.29
C TYR A 191 -26.27 25.49 -29.32
N LEU A 192 -25.15 24.76 -29.27
CA LEU A 192 -24.05 24.90 -30.23
C LEU A 192 -24.47 24.49 -31.66
N LEU A 193 -25.17 23.36 -31.81
CA LEU A 193 -25.71 22.91 -33.09
C LEU A 193 -26.72 23.90 -33.66
N GLY A 194 -27.62 24.44 -32.82
CA GLY A 194 -28.58 25.47 -33.19
C GLY A 194 -27.91 26.75 -33.67
N PHE A 195 -26.85 27.21 -32.99
CA PHE A 195 -26.07 28.38 -33.40
C PHE A 195 -25.40 28.19 -34.76
N MET A 196 -24.81 27.01 -35.00
CA MET A 196 -24.21 26.66 -36.31
C MET A 196 -25.26 26.67 -37.43
N LEU A 197 -26.43 26.10 -37.19
CA LEU A 197 -27.53 26.15 -38.16
C LEU A 197 -28.00 27.59 -38.42
N ILE A 198 -28.12 28.43 -37.39
CA ILE A 198 -28.46 29.85 -37.56
C ILE A 198 -27.42 30.57 -38.42
N CYS A 199 -26.12 30.38 -38.17
CA CYS A 199 -25.05 30.99 -38.97
C CYS A 199 -25.10 30.52 -40.44
N SER A 200 -25.26 29.21 -40.66
CA SER A 200 -25.40 28.62 -42.00
C SER A 200 -26.64 29.17 -42.76
N HIS A 201 -27.79 29.33 -42.09
CA HIS A 201 -28.98 29.93 -42.71
C HIS A 201 -28.80 31.42 -43.01
N ILE A 202 -28.08 32.16 -42.15
CA ILE A 202 -27.75 33.58 -42.40
C ILE A 202 -26.81 33.72 -43.59
N LEU A 203 -25.73 32.92 -43.66
CA LEU A 203 -24.79 32.93 -44.80
C LEU A 203 -25.50 32.54 -46.10
N PHE A 204 -26.28 31.44 -46.10
CA PHE A 204 -27.06 31.03 -47.27
C PHE A 204 -28.05 32.10 -47.74
N PHE A 205 -28.67 32.85 -46.81
CA PHE A 205 -29.60 33.93 -47.16
C PHE A 205 -28.87 35.20 -47.64
N ALA A 206 -27.72 35.54 -47.05
CA ALA A 206 -26.90 36.68 -47.43
C ALA A 206 -26.22 36.49 -48.81
N GLU A 207 -25.77 35.27 -49.11
CA GLU A 207 -25.18 34.91 -50.41
C GLU A 207 -26.22 34.47 -51.45
N ARG A 208 -27.52 34.64 -51.19
CA ARG A 208 -28.61 34.17 -52.05
C ARG A 208 -28.72 34.95 -53.37
N GLY A 209 -27.79 34.67 -54.28
CA GLY A 209 -27.62 35.37 -55.56
C GLY A 209 -26.16 35.43 -56.06
N SER A 210 -25.18 35.03 -55.23
CA SER A 210 -23.78 34.89 -55.65
C SER A 210 -23.62 33.74 -56.66
N LYS A 211 -22.45 33.66 -57.32
CA LYS A 211 -22.10 32.54 -58.20
C LYS A 211 -21.42 31.37 -57.46
N SER A 212 -21.23 31.47 -56.15
CA SER A 212 -20.47 30.53 -55.31
C SER A 212 -21.32 29.42 -54.67
N ILE A 213 -22.63 29.61 -54.48
CA ILE A 213 -23.49 28.69 -53.72
C ILE A 213 -24.68 28.20 -54.57
N SER A 214 -25.08 26.94 -54.37
CA SER A 214 -26.23 26.34 -55.06
C SER A 214 -27.55 27.07 -54.78
N ARG A 215 -28.37 27.28 -55.82
CA ARG A 215 -29.70 27.92 -55.70
C ARG A 215 -30.74 27.07 -54.95
N GLY A 216 -30.47 25.79 -54.72
CA GLY A 216 -31.36 24.89 -53.99
C GLY A 216 -31.20 25.03 -52.47
N TYR A 217 -32.32 25.06 -51.74
CA TYR A 217 -32.35 25.28 -50.29
C TYR A 217 -31.46 24.27 -49.51
N PHE A 218 -31.68 22.97 -49.70
CA PHE A 218 -30.92 21.96 -48.96
C PHE A 218 -29.43 21.91 -49.35
N PRO A 219 -29.04 21.82 -50.65
CA PRO A 219 -27.62 21.82 -51.01
C PRO A 219 -26.87 23.06 -50.54
N GLY A 220 -27.43 24.26 -50.75
CA GLY A 220 -26.76 25.51 -50.41
C GLY A 220 -26.57 25.76 -48.92
N ILE A 221 -27.47 25.25 -48.06
CA ILE A 221 -27.31 25.34 -46.59
C ILE A 221 -26.20 24.41 -46.10
N PHE A 222 -26.09 23.19 -46.66
CA PHE A 222 -24.99 22.29 -46.32
C PHE A 222 -23.65 22.81 -46.87
N GLU A 223 -23.62 23.37 -48.09
CA GLU A 223 -22.45 24.06 -48.66
C GLU A 223 -21.99 25.23 -47.77
N ALA A 224 -22.93 26.10 -47.34
CA ALA A 224 -22.66 27.21 -46.43
C ALA A 224 -22.31 26.81 -44.98
N ALA A 225 -22.44 25.53 -44.61
CA ALA A 225 -22.09 25.02 -43.29
C ALA A 225 -20.65 24.49 -43.17
N TRP A 226 -19.90 24.40 -44.28
CA TRP A 226 -18.51 23.93 -44.30
C TRP A 226 -17.52 24.88 -45.00
N CYS A 227 -18.00 26.02 -45.52
CA CYS A 227 -17.18 27.12 -46.02
C CYS A 227 -16.79 28.10 -44.89
#